data_AF-A0AAF0WF93-F1
#
_entry.id   AF-A0AAF0WF93-F1
#
_cell.length_a   1.000
_cell.length_b   1.000
_cell.length_c   1.000
_cell.angle_alpha   90.00
_cell.angle_beta   90.00
_cell.angle_gamma   90.00
#
_symmetry.space_group_name_H-M   'P 1'
#
loop_
_entity.id
_entity.type
_entity.pdbx_description
1 polymer ?
#
loop_
_entity_poly.entity_id
_entity_poly.type
_entity_poly.pdbx_seq_one_letter_code
_entity_poly.pdbx_strand_id
1 'polypeptide(L)'
;MKAILFSSQRMKCTFCEDDARESLLYSYTKSFNAFAAKLYEHEANRLSGMDGVLSVFQNKYHQLHTTKSWDFIGLAQNTKRRLKMERDIIVGIFDTGNHGSKFS
;
A
#
# COMPACT_ATOMS: atom_id res chain seq x y z
N MET A 1 -0.08 -5.20 13.24
CA MET A 1 -0.60 -5.45 11.87
C MET A 1 0.56 -5.95 11.03
N LYS A 2 0.39 -7.07 10.31
CA LYS A 2 1.42 -7.66 9.45
C LYS A 2 0.80 -7.87 8.06
N ALA A 3 1.44 -7.36 7.01
CA ALA A 3 1.03 -7.53 5.62
C ALA A 3 1.70 -8.78 5.05
N ILE A 4 0.97 -9.58 4.29
CA ILE A 4 1.48 -10.82 3.71
C ILE A 4 1.28 -10.79 2.20
N LEU A 5 2.38 -11.02 1.48
CA LEU A 5 2.41 -11.11 0.03
C LEU A 5 2.42 -12.58 -0.38
N PHE A 6 1.47 -12.96 -1.23
CA PHE A 6 1.33 -14.31 -1.76
C PHE A 6 1.72 -14.38 -3.23
N SER A 7 2.27 -15.53 -3.59
CA SER A 7 2.28 -15.97 -4.97
C SER A 7 1.04 -16.85 -5.16
N SER A 8 -0.04 -16.24 -5.68
CA SER A 8 -1.17 -16.94 -6.29
C SER A 8 -2.12 -17.80 -5.42
N GLN A 9 -2.03 -17.80 -4.09
CA GLN A 9 -2.87 -18.68 -3.24
C GLN A 9 -3.71 -17.89 -2.22
N ARG A 10 -4.98 -18.30 -2.03
CA ARG A 10 -5.86 -17.78 -0.97
C ARG A 10 -5.28 -18.13 0.41
N MET A 11 -5.51 -17.26 1.40
CA MET A 11 -5.20 -17.54 2.80
C MET A 11 -5.90 -18.84 3.22
N LYS A 12 -5.17 -19.95 3.21
CA LYS A 12 -5.61 -21.20 3.83
C LYS A 12 -5.15 -21.13 5.28
N CYS A 13 -6.06 -20.72 6.14
CA CYS A 13 -5.75 -20.69 7.56
C CYS A 13 -5.66 -22.14 8.05
N THR A 14 -4.57 -22.47 8.75
CA THR A 14 -4.50 -23.65 9.63
C THR A 14 -5.21 -23.40 10.98
N PHE A 15 -6.10 -22.41 11.01
CA PHE A 15 -6.90 -21.93 12.14
C PHE A 15 -8.36 -21.88 11.68
N CYS A 16 -9.31 -21.72 12.62
CA CYS A 16 -10.72 -21.69 12.31
C CYS A 16 -11.04 -20.66 11.21
N GLU A 17 -12.00 -20.97 10.34
CA GLU A 17 -12.41 -20.08 9.24
C GLU A 17 -12.90 -18.72 9.77
N ASP A 18 -13.48 -18.71 10.97
CA ASP A 18 -13.92 -17.50 11.66
C ASP A 18 -12.73 -16.61 12.07
N ASP A 19 -11.72 -17.17 12.73
CA ASP A 19 -10.50 -16.45 13.15
C ASP A 19 -9.77 -15.83 11.93
N ALA A 20 -9.75 -16.57 10.82
CA ALA A 20 -9.16 -16.14 9.56
C ALA A 20 -9.89 -14.92 8.97
N ARG A 21 -11.22 -14.93 9.04
CA ARG A 21 -12.07 -13.82 8.55
C ARG A 21 -11.95 -12.59 9.44
N GLU A 22 -11.89 -12.76 10.75
CA GLU A 22 -11.72 -11.65 11.70
C GLU A 22 -10.34 -10.99 11.60
N SER A 23 -9.33 -11.78 11.27
CA SER A 23 -7.94 -11.29 11.15
C SER A 23 -7.69 -10.54 9.84
N LEU A 24 -8.49 -10.77 8.79
CA LEU A 24 -8.30 -10.18 7.46
C LEU A 24 -8.78 -8.72 7.41
N LEU A 25 -7.88 -7.81 7.05
CA LEU A 25 -8.19 -6.37 6.98
C LEU A 25 -8.46 -5.92 5.55
N TYR A 26 -7.64 -6.38 4.61
CA TYR A 26 -7.75 -5.99 3.21
C TYR A 26 -7.13 -7.05 2.30
N SER A 27 -7.72 -7.25 1.13
CA SER A 27 -7.18 -8.13 0.09
C SER A 27 -6.84 -7.33 -1.15
N TYR A 28 -5.57 -7.33 -1.51
CA TYR A 28 -5.07 -6.81 -2.78
C TYR A 28 -5.22 -7.92 -3.84
N THR A 29 -6.01 -7.66 -4.89
CA THR A 29 -6.29 -8.64 -5.95
C THR A 29 -6.05 -8.10 -7.36
N LYS A 30 -5.84 -6.79 -7.50
CA LYS A 30 -5.74 -6.12 -8.81
C LYS A 30 -4.31 -6.11 -9.33
N SER A 31 -3.39 -5.56 -8.55
CA SER A 31 -2.00 -5.33 -8.98
C SER A 31 -1.03 -6.40 -8.48
N PHE A 32 -1.37 -7.07 -7.38
CA PHE A 32 -0.59 -8.15 -6.78
C PHE A 32 -1.51 -8.96 -5.88
N ASN A 33 -1.19 -10.25 -5.67
CA ASN A 33 -1.95 -11.15 -4.80
C ASN A 33 -1.41 -11.02 -3.37
N ALA A 34 -2.07 -10.24 -2.52
CA ALA A 34 -1.65 -10.06 -1.12
C ALA A 34 -2.83 -9.76 -0.22
N PHE A 35 -2.59 -9.80 1.09
CA PHE A 35 -3.54 -9.28 2.05
C PHE A 35 -2.85 -8.63 3.25
N ALA A 36 -3.56 -7.72 3.90
CA ALA A 36 -3.20 -7.21 5.21
C ALA A 36 -4.02 -7.95 6.27
N ALA A 37 -3.36 -8.43 7.31
CA ALA A 37 -4.02 -9.11 8.43
C ALA A 37 -3.48 -8.64 9.79
N LYS A 38 -4.32 -8.78 10.82
CA LYS A 38 -3.91 -8.65 12.22
C LYS A 38 -3.55 -10.04 12.72
N LEU A 39 -2.27 -10.24 13.00
CA LEU A 39 -1.72 -11.53 13.41
C LEU A 39 -0.80 -11.33 14.61
N TYR A 40 -0.77 -12.33 15.48
CA TYR A 40 0.25 -12.50 16.50
C TYR A 40 1.60 -12.87 15.87
N GLU A 41 2.66 -12.73 16.66
CA GLU A 41 4.01 -12.96 16.16
C GLU A 41 4.22 -14.40 15.71
N HIS A 42 3.78 -15.36 16.53
CA HIS A 42 3.89 -16.78 16.24
C HIS A 42 3.08 -17.21 15.00
N GLU A 43 1.92 -16.61 14.75
CA GLU A 43 1.09 -16.89 13.57
C GLU A 43 1.79 -16.43 12.29
N ALA A 44 2.35 -15.22 12.32
CA ALA A 44 3.10 -14.69 11.19
C ALA A 44 4.36 -15.50 10.87
N ASN A 45 5.07 -15.99 11.89
CA ASN A 45 6.23 -16.85 11.71
C ASN A 45 5.84 -18.21 11.12
N ARG A 46 4.68 -18.76 11.51
CA ARG A 46 4.12 -19.96 10.88
C ARG A 46 3.78 -19.70 9.41
N LEU A 47 3.10 -18.59 9.11
CA LEU A 47 2.73 -18.23 7.73
C LEU A 47 3.96 -18.00 6.85
N SER A 48 5.06 -17.43 7.36
CA SER A 48 6.27 -17.24 6.56
C SER A 48 6.93 -18.53 6.08
N GLY A 49 6.65 -19.67 6.72
CA GLY A 49 7.15 -20.98 6.32
C GLY A 49 6.15 -21.79 5.47
N MET A 50 4.97 -21.25 5.17
CA MET A 50 3.96 -21.97 4.38
C MET A 50 4.24 -21.87 2.89
N ASP A 51 4.04 -22.99 2.19
CA ASP A 51 4.09 -23.00 0.73
C ASP A 51 3.06 -22.02 0.13
N GLY A 52 3.46 -21.29 -0.91
CA GLY A 52 2.67 -20.22 -1.53
C GLY A 52 2.78 -18.84 -0.85
N VAL A 53 3.36 -18.73 0.34
CA VAL A 53 3.69 -17.44 0.96
C VAL A 53 5.05 -16.98 0.47
N LEU A 54 5.09 -15.83 -0.23
CA LEU A 54 6.35 -15.30 -0.75
C LEU A 54 7.10 -14.52 0.34
N SER A 55 6.37 -13.73 1.14
CA SER A 55 6.97 -12.90 2.19
C SER A 55 5.93 -12.35 3.15
N VAL A 56 6.33 -12.19 4.42
CA VAL A 56 5.55 -11.57 5.48
C VAL A 56 6.29 -10.33 5.97
N PHE A 57 5.62 -9.17 5.95
CA PHE A 57 6.19 -7.91 6.39
C PHE A 57 5.38 -7.32 7.54
N GLN A 58 6.05 -6.83 8.57
CA GLN A 58 5.37 -6.04 9.59
C GLN A 58 4.94 -4.69 9.00
N ASN A 59 3.70 -4.28 9.28
CA ASN A 59 3.26 -2.94 8.93
C ASN A 59 4.10 -1.91 9.69
N LYS A 60 4.67 -0.95 8.98
CA LYS A 60 5.46 0.14 9.57
C LYS A 60 4.73 1.45 9.32
N TYR A 61 4.58 2.24 10.38
CA TYR A 61 4.19 3.64 10.23
C TYR A 61 5.40 4.40 9.69
N HIS A 62 5.25 4.99 8.52
CA HIS A 62 6.25 5.89 7.97
C HIS A 62 5.88 7.32 8.36
N GLN A 63 6.85 8.07 8.90
CA GLN A 63 6.68 9.51 9.09
C GLN A 63 6.75 10.19 7.72
N LEU A 64 5.83 11.11 7.46
CA LEU A 64 5.87 11.94 6.26
C LEU A 64 7.08 12.87 6.33
N HIS A 65 8.05 12.65 5.45
CA HIS A 65 9.16 13.58 5.23
C HIS A 65 8.77 14.55 4.11
N THR A 66 7.79 15.42 4.33
CA THR A 66 7.44 16.44 3.33
C THR A 66 8.45 17.59 3.37
N THR A 67 9.47 17.55 2.51
CA THR A 67 10.23 18.76 2.15
C THR A 67 9.38 19.57 1.17
N LYS A 68 9.14 20.84 1.49
CA LYS A 68 8.37 21.84 0.70
C LYS A 68 8.41 21.55 -0.81
N SER A 69 7.26 21.18 -1.34
CA SER A 69 7.04 20.36 -2.54
C SER A 69 7.32 21.03 -3.89
N TRP A 70 7.89 22.23 -3.91
CA TRP A 70 8.21 22.95 -5.16
C TRP A 70 9.71 23.18 -5.32
N ASP A 71 10.40 23.55 -4.24
CA ASP A 71 11.85 23.78 -4.26
C ASP A 71 12.65 22.46 -4.43
N PHE A 72 12.09 21.34 -4.00
CA PHE A 72 12.75 20.03 -4.05
C PHE A 72 12.81 19.41 -5.46
N ILE A 73 11.84 19.72 -6.33
CA ILE A 73 11.75 19.11 -7.66
C ILE A 73 12.64 19.85 -8.67
N GLY A 74 13.21 21.00 -8.30
CA GLY A 74 14.13 21.76 -9.17
C GLY A 74 13.51 22.17 -10.51
N LEU A 75 12.17 22.24 -10.59
CA LEU A 75 11.49 22.57 -11.83
C LEU A 75 11.71 24.05 -12.14
N ALA A 76 12.20 24.34 -13.35
CA ALA A 76 12.32 25.70 -13.83
C ALA A 76 10.91 26.35 -13.87
N GLN A 77 10.74 27.45 -13.13
CA GLN A 77 9.45 28.16 -13.07
C GLN A 77 9.02 28.74 -14.42
N ASN A 78 9.97 28.96 -15.33
CA ASN A 78 9.73 29.48 -16.67
C ASN A 78 10.28 28.53 -17.73
N THR A 79 9.43 27.68 -18.29
CA THR A 79 9.75 26.81 -19.43
C THR A 79 8.78 27.07 -20.58
N LYS A 80 9.27 27.03 -21.82
CA LYS A 80 8.40 27.06 -23.01
C LYS A 80 7.63 25.75 -23.10
N ARG A 81 6.35 25.79 -22.73
CA ARG A 81 5.45 24.63 -22.76
C ARG A 81 5.23 24.14 -24.19
N ARG A 82 5.43 22.84 -24.43
CA ARG A 82 5.07 22.18 -25.69
C ARG A 82 3.72 21.50 -25.54
N LEU A 83 2.67 22.31 -25.58
CA LEU A 83 1.29 21.89 -25.33
C LEU A 83 0.79 20.74 -26.21
N LYS A 84 1.37 20.46 -27.39
CA LYS A 84 0.98 19.28 -28.20
C LYS A 84 1.57 17.96 -27.69
N MET A 85 2.63 18.03 -26.89
CA MET A 85 3.39 16.87 -26.36
C MET A 85 3.14 16.69 -24.85
N GLU A 86 2.83 17.77 -24.13
CA GLU A 86 2.52 17.80 -22.69
C GLU A 86 1.01 17.64 -22.43
N ARG A 87 0.38 16.60 -22.99
CA ARG A 87 -1.04 16.25 -22.76
C ARG A 87 -1.17 14.82 -22.26
N ASP A 88 -2.32 14.49 -21.69
CA ASP A 88 -2.69 13.13 -21.27
C ASP A 88 -1.80 12.52 -20.17
N ILE A 89 -1.24 13.38 -19.31
CA ILE A 89 -0.41 12.98 -18.15
C ILE A 89 -1.26 13.07 -16.88
N ILE A 90 -1.41 11.96 -16.16
CA ILE A 90 -2.04 11.91 -14.84
C ILE A 90 -0.94 11.73 -13.80
N VAL A 91 -0.85 12.67 -12.85
CA VAL A 91 0.09 12.59 -11.72
C VAL A 91 -0.70 12.28 -10.44
N GLY A 92 -0.49 11.08 -9.91
CA GLY A 92 -1.05 10.67 -8.62
C GLY A 92 -0.13 11.11 -7.47
N ILE A 93 -0.69 11.81 -6.49
CA ILE A 93 0.03 12.22 -5.27
C ILE A 93 -0.63 11.48 -4.10
N PHE A 94 0.16 10.71 -3.35
CA PHE A 94 -0.28 10.02 -2.15
C PHE A 94 0.14 10.85 -0.92
N ASP A 95 -0.83 11.49 -0.28
CA ASP A 95 -0.64 12.31 0.92
C ASP A 95 -1.75 12.03 1.94
N THR A 96 -1.67 12.59 3.16
CA THR A 96 -2.67 12.41 4.24
C THR A 96 -4.06 12.99 3.94
N GLY A 97 -4.22 13.67 2.80
CA GLY A 97 -5.41 14.44 2.47
C GLY A 97 -5.43 15.79 3.17
N ASN A 98 -6.05 16.79 2.54
CA ASN A 98 -6.23 18.11 3.15
C ASN A 98 -7.35 18.08 4.19
N HIS A 99 -7.14 18.74 5.33
CA HIS A 99 -8.21 19.12 6.25
C HIS A 99 -9.28 19.93 5.48
N GLY A 100 -10.55 19.52 5.61
CA GLY A 100 -11.62 19.88 4.69
C GLY A 100 -11.89 21.38 4.54
N SER A 101 -11.90 21.84 3.30
CA SER A 101 -12.88 22.82 2.83
C SER A 101 -13.94 22.04 2.04
N LYS A 102 -15.19 22.05 2.53
CA LYS A 102 -16.35 21.58 1.76
C LYS A 102 -16.33 22.29 0.40
N PHE A 103 -16.33 21.51 -0.69
CA PHE A 103 -16.75 22.07 -1.97
C PHE A 103 -18.23 22.43 -1.83
N SER A 104 -18.53 23.72 -2.01
CA SER A 104 -19.89 24.28 -2.14
C SER A 104 -20.61 23.72 -3.35
#